data_AF-Q3U151-F1
#
_entry.id   AF-Q3U151-F1
#
_cell.length_a   1.000
_cell.length_b   1.000
_cell.length_c   1.000
_cell.angle_alpha   90.00
_cell.angle_beta   90.00
_cell.angle_gamma   90.00
#
_symmetry.space_group_name_H-M   'P 1'
#
loop_
_entity.id
_entity.type
_entity.pdbx_description
1 polymer ?
#
loop_
_entity_poly.entity_id
_entity_poly.type
_entity_poly.pdbx_seq_one_letter_code
_entity_poly.pdbx_strand_id
1 'polypeptide(L)'
;MTTETEVIWARALPAGTSAQRAELIALTQALKMAEGKKLNVYTDSRYAFATAHVHGEIYRRRGLLTSEGKEIKNKSEILALLKALFLPKRLSIIHCPGHQKGNSAEARGNRMADQAAREAAMREITETSTLLIEDSSPYTPSYFHYTETDRKDLLRLGAVYDEDKKYWVLQGKPVMPDQFTFELLDSLHRLTHLSYQKMKALLDREESPYYM
;
A
#
# COMPACT_ATOMS: atom_id res chain seq x y z
N MET A 1 6.59 14.00 4.42
CA MET A 1 7.54 15.00 4.93
C MET A 1 6.79 15.94 5.84
N THR A 2 7.28 16.06 7.07
CA THR A 2 6.64 16.85 8.12
C THR A 2 7.71 17.68 8.82
N THR A 3 7.30 18.74 9.50
CA THR A 3 8.08 19.31 10.59
C THR A 3 7.67 18.62 11.90
N GLU A 4 8.07 19.20 13.03
CA GLU A 4 7.55 18.83 14.35
C GLU A 4 6.02 18.94 14.45
N THR A 5 5.40 19.89 13.73
CA THR A 5 4.00 20.29 13.95
C THR A 5 3.11 20.24 12.72
N GLU A 6 3.68 20.22 11.51
CA GLU A 6 2.91 20.32 10.27
C GLU A 6 3.35 19.31 9.21
N VAL A 7 2.39 18.91 8.38
CA VAL A 7 2.66 18.11 7.17
C VAL A 7 2.96 19.05 6.02
N ILE A 8 4.22 19.07 5.58
CA ILE A 8 4.64 19.90 4.44
C ILE A 8 4.27 19.20 3.12
N TRP A 9 4.39 17.87 3.09
CA TRP A 9 4.08 17.08 1.91
C TRP A 9 3.73 15.65 2.28
N ALA A 10 2.64 15.13 1.73
CA ALA A 10 2.27 13.73 1.81
C ALA A 10 1.63 13.33 0.47
N ARG A 11 1.90 12.09 0.03
CA ARG A 11 1.33 11.56 -1.21
C ARG A 11 1.16 10.06 -1.06
N ALA A 12 0.03 9.56 -1.56
CA ALA A 12 -0.16 8.13 -1.74
C ALA A 12 0.90 7.57 -2.70
N LEU A 13 1.29 6.31 -2.49
CA LEU A 13 2.24 5.62 -3.35
C LEU A 13 1.55 4.40 -3.93
N PRO A 14 1.82 4.02 -5.20
CA PRO A 14 1.11 2.95 -5.87
C PRO A 14 1.00 1.68 -5.02
N ALA A 15 -0.15 1.01 -5.10
CA ALA A 15 -0.38 -0.26 -4.42
C ALA A 15 0.77 -1.26 -4.64
N GLY A 16 1.16 -1.96 -3.57
CA GLY A 16 2.31 -2.88 -3.59
C GLY A 16 3.68 -2.22 -3.39
N THR A 17 3.74 -0.91 -3.16
CA THR A 17 4.99 -0.23 -2.79
C THR A 17 5.48 -0.72 -1.42
N SER A 18 6.66 -1.34 -1.39
CA SER A 18 7.27 -1.78 -0.12
C SER A 18 7.66 -0.60 0.78
N ALA A 19 7.64 -0.79 2.10
CA ALA A 19 8.04 0.23 3.07
C ALA A 19 9.43 0.82 2.76
N GLN A 20 10.42 -0.03 2.47
CA GLN A 20 11.77 0.43 2.10
C GLN A 20 11.77 1.36 0.88
N ARG A 21 10.95 1.07 -0.13
CA ARG A 21 10.81 1.90 -1.33
C ARG A 21 10.14 3.23 -0.99
N ALA A 22 9.09 3.20 -0.17
CA ALA A 22 8.40 4.40 0.30
C ALA A 22 9.35 5.35 1.04
N GLU A 23 10.21 4.80 1.91
CA GLU A 23 11.23 5.57 2.64
C GLU A 23 12.23 6.27 1.71
N LEU A 24 12.73 5.55 0.70
CA LEU A 24 13.63 6.14 -0.30
C LEU A 24 12.94 7.26 -1.10
N ILE A 25 11.66 7.07 -1.47
CA ILE A 25 10.88 8.08 -2.19
C ILE A 25 10.66 9.32 -1.32
N ALA A 26 10.26 9.13 -0.06
CA ALA A 26 10.02 10.22 0.88
C ALA A 26 11.28 11.04 1.14
N LEU A 27 12.42 10.38 1.37
CA LEU A 27 13.71 11.03 1.56
C LEU A 27 14.15 11.78 0.29
N THR A 28 14.06 11.15 -0.87
CA THR A 28 14.41 11.78 -2.16
C THR A 28 13.56 13.04 -2.40
N GLN A 29 12.27 12.98 -2.09
CA GLN A 29 11.38 14.13 -2.24
C GLN A 29 11.76 15.27 -1.29
N ALA A 30 12.08 14.97 -0.02
CA ALA A 30 12.53 15.98 0.93
C ALA A 30 13.81 16.71 0.45
N LEU A 31 14.77 15.97 -0.11
CA LEU A 31 16.01 16.53 -0.66
C LEU A 31 15.74 17.47 -1.84
N LYS A 32 14.84 17.08 -2.76
CA LYS A 32 14.45 17.92 -3.91
C LYS A 32 13.79 19.22 -3.46
N MET A 33 12.90 19.15 -2.47
CA MET A 33 12.23 20.35 -1.94
C MET A 33 13.20 21.32 -1.22
N ALA A 34 14.34 20.81 -0.78
CA ALA A 34 15.38 21.58 -0.10
C ALA A 34 16.52 22.03 -1.03
N GLU A 35 16.35 21.97 -2.36
CA GLU A 35 17.34 22.44 -3.31
C GLU A 35 17.81 23.87 -2.98
N GLY A 36 19.14 24.06 -2.92
CA GLY A 36 19.77 25.34 -2.58
C GLY A 36 19.64 25.77 -1.11
N LYS A 37 18.94 25.01 -0.25
CA LYS A 37 18.70 25.32 1.17
C LYS A 37 19.54 24.44 2.09
N LYS A 38 19.58 24.78 3.39
CA LYS A 38 20.14 23.92 4.44
C LYS A 38 19.03 22.99 4.94
N LEU A 39 19.29 21.68 5.01
CA LEU A 39 18.32 20.68 5.44
C LEU A 39 18.92 19.76 6.50
N ASN A 40 18.19 19.59 7.60
CA ASN A 40 18.36 18.47 8.52
C ASN A 40 17.14 17.56 8.37
N VAL A 41 17.34 16.33 7.90
CA VAL A 41 16.27 15.34 7.74
C VAL A 41 16.46 14.22 8.75
N TYR A 42 15.39 13.90 9.45
CA TYR A 42 15.33 12.81 10.41
C TYR A 42 14.57 11.66 9.77
N THR A 43 15.11 10.45 9.87
CA THR A 43 14.49 9.23 9.34
C THR A 43 14.64 8.10 10.34
N ASP A 44 13.59 7.31 10.52
CA ASP A 44 13.62 6.07 11.29
C ASP A 44 13.94 4.83 10.45
N SER A 45 14.04 5.01 9.14
CA SER A 45 14.47 3.98 8.22
C SER A 45 15.98 3.84 8.24
N ARG A 46 16.45 2.84 8.99
CA ARG A 46 17.85 2.40 8.94
C ARG A 46 18.31 2.05 7.52
N TYR A 47 17.40 1.56 6.67
CA TYR A 47 17.69 1.28 5.27
C TYR A 47 17.95 2.57 4.49
N ALA A 48 17.06 3.57 4.55
CA ALA A 48 17.26 4.84 3.84
C ALA A 48 18.50 5.59 4.32
N PHE A 49 18.73 5.62 5.64
CA PHE A 49 19.95 6.20 6.21
C PHE A 49 21.21 5.52 5.68
N ALA A 50 21.25 4.18 5.70
CA ALA A 50 22.39 3.43 5.18
C ALA A 50 22.58 3.66 3.69
N THR A 51 21.52 3.60 2.87
CA THR A 51 21.61 3.85 1.43
C THR A 51 22.14 5.24 1.09
N ALA A 52 21.76 6.27 1.86
CA ALA A 52 22.25 7.62 1.65
C ALA A 52 23.74 7.80 2.02
N HIS A 53 24.24 7.05 3.01
CA HIS A 53 25.63 7.14 3.48
C HIS A 53 26.58 6.13 2.84
N VAL A 54 26.06 5.03 2.29
CA VAL A 54 26.86 4.07 1.54
C VAL A 54 27.39 4.76 0.31
N HIS A 55 28.72 4.75 0.15
CA HIS A 55 29.44 5.45 -0.91
C HIS A 55 28.74 5.23 -2.26
N GLY A 56 28.17 6.29 -2.84
CA GLY A 56 27.52 6.26 -4.16
C GLY A 56 28.47 5.78 -5.28
N GLU A 57 29.77 5.75 -5.01
CA GLU A 57 30.79 5.13 -5.85
C GLU A 57 30.71 3.59 -5.89
N ILE A 58 30.33 2.92 -4.80
CA ILE A 58 30.07 1.47 -4.79
C ILE A 58 28.90 1.15 -5.72
N TYR A 59 27.83 1.93 -5.60
CA TYR A 59 26.64 1.80 -6.43
C TYR A 59 26.91 2.12 -7.90
N ARG A 60 27.73 3.14 -8.20
CA ARG A 60 28.17 3.47 -9.57
C ARG A 60 29.11 2.44 -10.17
N ARG A 61 30.11 1.96 -9.42
CA ARG A 61 31.15 1.03 -9.93
C ARG A 61 30.64 -0.39 -10.15
N ARG A 62 29.69 -0.88 -9.34
CA ARG A 62 29.12 -2.23 -9.46
C ARG A 62 27.93 -2.33 -10.41
N GLY A 63 27.60 -1.26 -11.14
CA GLY A 63 26.41 -1.24 -12.02
C GLY A 63 25.09 -1.46 -11.29
N LEU A 64 25.05 -1.22 -9.97
CA LEU A 64 23.95 -1.57 -9.08
C LEU A 64 23.59 -3.07 -9.12
N LEU A 65 24.61 -3.93 -9.21
CA LEU A 65 24.47 -5.38 -9.12
C LEU A 65 24.90 -5.88 -7.74
N THR A 66 24.24 -6.92 -7.26
CA THR A 66 24.66 -7.68 -6.07
C THR A 66 25.91 -8.51 -6.38
N SER A 67 26.55 -9.08 -5.35
CA SER A 67 27.67 -10.02 -5.53
C SER A 67 27.28 -11.28 -6.33
N GLU A 68 25.99 -11.60 -6.40
CA GLU A 68 25.43 -12.67 -7.23
C GLU A 68 25.15 -12.23 -8.69
N GLY A 69 25.47 -10.99 -9.06
CA GLY A 69 25.22 -10.45 -10.40
C GLY A 69 23.77 -10.07 -10.69
N LYS A 70 22.87 -10.14 -9.70
CA LYS A 70 21.47 -9.71 -9.84
C LYS A 70 21.33 -8.21 -9.65
N GLU A 71 20.30 -7.63 -10.24
CA GLU A 71 19.98 -6.22 -10.03
C GLU A 71 19.61 -5.94 -8.55
N ILE A 72 20.15 -4.86 -7.99
CA ILE A 72 19.82 -4.43 -6.64
C ILE A 72 18.35 -3.98 -6.60
N LYS A 73 17.60 -4.49 -5.62
CA LYS A 73 16.22 -4.08 -5.36
C LYS A 73 16.12 -2.56 -5.17
N ASN A 74 15.08 -1.93 -5.73
CA ASN A 74 14.84 -0.47 -5.69
C ASN A 74 15.93 0.37 -6.38
N LYS A 75 16.61 -0.19 -7.40
CA LYS A 75 17.69 0.48 -8.15
C LYS A 75 17.36 1.90 -8.58
N SER A 76 16.18 2.10 -9.15
CA SER A 76 15.69 3.40 -9.63
C SER A 76 15.63 4.44 -8.52
N GLU A 77 15.07 4.07 -7.37
CA GLU A 77 14.92 4.93 -6.21
C GLU A 77 16.28 5.23 -5.57
N ILE A 78 17.18 4.25 -5.50
CA ILE A 78 18.56 4.45 -5.03
C ILE A 78 19.28 5.47 -5.93
N LEU A 79 19.20 5.32 -7.25
CA LEU A 79 19.78 6.27 -8.20
C LEU A 79 19.20 7.68 -8.05
N ALA A 80 17.88 7.79 -7.89
CA ALA A 80 17.21 9.06 -7.68
C ALA A 80 17.66 9.73 -6.38
N LEU A 81 17.77 8.96 -5.29
CA LEU A 81 18.28 9.42 -4.00
C LEU A 81 19.71 9.94 -4.13
N LEU A 82 20.60 9.15 -4.74
CA LEU A 82 22.02 9.51 -4.90
C LEU A 82 22.22 10.81 -5.67
N LYS A 83 21.38 11.09 -6.69
CA LYS A 83 21.39 12.36 -7.41
C LYS A 83 20.88 13.50 -6.52
N ALA A 84 19.81 13.26 -5.76
CA ALA A 84 19.17 14.27 -4.93
C ALA A 84 20.00 14.70 -3.72
N LEU A 85 20.95 13.87 -3.23
CA LEU A 85 21.83 14.20 -2.11
C LEU A 85 22.61 15.51 -2.30
N PHE A 86 22.86 15.92 -3.54
CA PHE A 86 23.64 17.11 -3.87
C PHE A 86 22.79 18.36 -4.14
N LEU A 87 21.46 18.26 -4.08
CA LEU A 87 20.57 19.40 -4.32
C LEU A 87 20.59 20.41 -3.15
N PRO A 88 20.55 19.98 -1.87
CA PRO A 88 20.63 20.94 -0.77
C PRO A 88 22.02 21.58 -0.66
N LYS A 89 22.06 22.87 -0.30
CA LYS A 89 23.32 23.61 -0.06
C LYS A 89 24.11 23.06 1.12
N ARG A 90 23.42 22.58 2.15
CA ARG A 90 23.99 21.78 3.25
C ARG A 90 22.97 20.74 3.67
N LEU A 91 23.42 19.53 3.91
CA LEU A 91 22.55 18.40 4.23
C LEU A 91 23.11 17.64 5.44
N SER A 92 22.23 17.37 6.41
CA SER A 92 22.45 16.36 7.46
C SER A 92 21.30 15.37 7.41
N ILE A 93 21.61 14.08 7.30
CA ILE A 93 20.63 12.99 7.40
C ILE A 93 20.89 12.29 8.73
N ILE A 94 19.89 12.27 9.60
CA ILE A 94 20.01 11.80 10.98
C ILE A 94 19.08 10.59 11.14
N HIS A 95 19.64 9.47 11.60
CA HIS A 95 18.85 8.30 11.93
C HIS A 95 18.33 8.40 13.36
N CYS A 96 17.02 8.32 13.52
CA CYS A 96 16.34 8.22 14.81
C CYS A 96 15.77 6.82 14.98
N PRO A 97 15.94 6.14 16.12
CA PRO A 97 15.23 4.88 16.34
C PRO A 97 13.71 5.07 16.20
N GLY A 98 13.04 4.21 15.44
CA GLY A 98 11.57 4.23 15.36
C GLY A 98 10.91 3.97 16.72
N HIS A 99 9.67 4.41 16.89
CA HIS A 99 8.87 4.22 18.11
C HIS A 99 9.47 4.79 19.41
N GLN A 100 10.10 5.96 19.35
CA GLN A 100 10.63 6.61 20.56
C GLN A 100 9.50 6.91 21.56
N LYS A 101 9.60 6.33 22.76
CA LYS A 101 8.72 6.64 23.91
C LYS A 101 9.22 7.94 24.54
N GLY A 102 8.75 9.08 24.04
CA GLY A 102 9.14 10.39 24.54
C GLY A 102 8.44 11.56 23.84
N ASN A 103 8.62 12.76 24.39
CA ASN A 103 8.02 13.98 23.88
C ASN A 103 9.04 14.97 23.27
N SER A 104 10.21 14.48 22.89
CA SER A 104 11.21 15.30 22.19
C SER A 104 10.66 15.78 20.84
N ALA A 105 11.29 16.82 20.27
CA ALA A 105 10.92 17.35 18.98
C ALA A 105 11.03 16.28 17.87
N GLU A 106 12.06 15.44 17.92
CA GLU A 106 12.27 14.34 16.98
C GLU A 106 11.17 13.28 17.09
N ALA A 107 10.82 12.89 18.33
CA ALA A 107 9.78 11.89 18.56
C ALA A 107 8.39 12.38 18.10
N ARG A 108 8.10 13.68 18.28
CA ARG A 108 6.87 14.31 17.77
C ARG A 108 6.85 14.36 16.24
N GLY A 109 7.96 14.79 15.63
CA GLY A 109 8.11 14.82 14.17
C GLY A 109 7.98 13.43 13.53
N ASN A 110 8.56 12.38 14.13
CA ASN A 110 8.44 11.01 13.60
C ASN A 110 6.99 10.53 13.64
N ARG A 111 6.28 10.71 14.76
CA ARG A 111 4.87 10.32 14.87
C ARG A 111 4.00 11.06 13.86
N MET A 112 4.27 12.35 13.64
CA MET A 112 3.58 13.15 12.63
C MET A 112 3.84 12.61 11.22
N ALA A 113 5.09 12.24 10.90
CA ALA A 113 5.45 11.63 9.62
C ALA A 113 4.75 10.28 9.41
N ASP A 114 4.77 9.42 10.42
CA ASP A 114 4.10 8.10 10.40
C ASP A 114 2.60 8.24 10.19
N GLN A 115 1.97 9.18 10.90
CA GLN A 115 0.55 9.47 10.76
C GLN A 115 0.22 9.99 9.36
N ALA A 116 0.96 10.98 8.87
CA ALA A 116 0.76 11.55 7.54
C ALA A 116 0.95 10.50 6.42
N ALA A 117 1.92 9.60 6.58
CA ALA A 117 2.14 8.50 5.65
C ALA A 117 0.96 7.50 5.65
N ARG A 118 0.45 7.14 6.83
CA ARG A 118 -0.74 6.28 6.94
C ARG A 118 -1.98 6.91 6.31
N GLU A 119 -2.24 8.18 6.62
CA GLU A 119 -3.38 8.91 6.06
C GLU A 119 -3.27 9.04 4.53
N ALA A 120 -2.07 9.29 4.00
CA ALA A 120 -1.86 9.36 2.56
C ALA A 120 -2.09 8.01 1.88
N ALA A 121 -1.65 6.89 2.49
CA ALA A 121 -1.92 5.55 1.98
C ALA A 121 -3.43 5.22 2.03
N MET A 122 -4.14 5.67 3.06
CA MET A 122 -5.59 5.47 3.18
C MET A 122 -6.42 6.27 2.18
N ARG A 123 -5.99 7.47 1.75
CA ARG A 123 -6.76 8.26 0.77
C ARG A 123 -6.86 7.60 -0.60
N GLU A 124 -5.81 6.92 -1.07
CA GLU A 124 -5.88 6.12 -2.31
C GLU A 124 -6.81 4.93 -2.15
N ILE A 125 -6.87 4.33 -0.95
CA ILE A 125 -7.85 3.30 -0.60
C ILE A 125 -9.26 3.88 -0.67
N THR A 126 -9.52 5.13 -0.26
CA THR A 126 -10.85 5.75 -0.33
C THR A 126 -11.26 6.10 -1.77
N GLU A 127 -10.36 6.62 -2.61
CA GLU A 127 -10.65 6.90 -4.03
C GLU A 127 -10.79 5.62 -4.88
N THR A 128 -10.20 4.50 -4.44
CA THR A 128 -10.46 3.17 -5.02
C THR A 128 -11.66 2.46 -4.36
N SER A 129 -11.99 2.80 -3.12
CA SER A 129 -13.17 2.30 -2.38
C SER A 129 -14.45 3.06 -2.66
N THR A 130 -14.46 4.17 -3.41
CA THR A 130 -15.73 4.71 -3.96
C THR A 130 -16.42 3.73 -4.92
N LEU A 131 -15.78 2.61 -5.27
CA LEU A 131 -16.43 1.47 -5.94
C LEU A 131 -17.11 0.50 -4.97
N LEU A 132 -16.91 0.63 -3.66
CA LEU A 132 -17.41 -0.29 -2.65
C LEU A 132 -17.91 0.50 -1.43
N ILE A 133 -19.24 0.52 -1.30
CA ILE A 133 -20.02 1.00 -0.14
C ILE A 133 -20.37 2.49 -0.21
N GLU A 134 -21.15 2.87 -1.22
CA GLU A 134 -22.24 3.83 -1.01
C GLU A 134 -23.55 3.14 -1.32
N ASP A 135 -24.45 3.21 -0.34
CA ASP A 135 -25.76 2.57 -0.22
C ASP A 135 -25.84 1.05 -0.06
N SER A 136 -26.75 0.67 0.83
CA SER A 136 -27.22 -0.68 1.18
C SER A 136 -27.88 -1.44 0.03
N SER A 137 -27.44 -1.20 -1.21
CA SER A 137 -27.79 -1.99 -2.38
C SER A 137 -26.60 -2.92 -2.67
N PRO A 138 -26.79 -4.24 -2.69
CA PRO A 138 -25.74 -5.17 -3.09
C PRO A 138 -25.18 -4.72 -4.45
N TYR A 139 -23.87 -4.48 -4.54
CA TYR A 139 -23.19 -4.25 -5.82
C TYR A 139 -23.43 -5.49 -6.68
N THR A 140 -24.40 -5.40 -7.57
CA THR A 140 -24.70 -6.41 -8.58
C THR A 140 -24.09 -5.88 -9.85
N PRO A 141 -22.99 -6.48 -10.37
CA PRO A 141 -22.69 -6.36 -11.78
C PRO A 141 -23.98 -6.66 -12.55
N SER A 142 -24.27 -5.90 -13.61
CA SER A 142 -25.48 -6.10 -14.42
C SER A 142 -25.60 -7.51 -15.03
N TYR A 143 -24.53 -8.32 -14.91
CA TYR A 143 -24.49 -9.72 -15.25
C TYR A 143 -23.36 -10.45 -14.50
N PHE A 144 -23.68 -11.48 -13.70
CA PHE A 144 -22.69 -12.44 -13.22
C PHE A 144 -22.43 -13.49 -14.32
N HIS A 145 -21.17 -13.62 -14.74
CA HIS A 145 -20.79 -14.65 -15.70
C HIS A 145 -20.42 -15.95 -14.97
N TYR A 146 -21.39 -16.86 -14.86
CA TYR A 146 -21.16 -18.20 -14.31
C TYR A 146 -20.58 -19.14 -15.38
N THR A 147 -19.42 -19.72 -15.07
CA THR A 147 -18.77 -20.79 -15.83
C THR A 147 -19.56 -22.10 -15.74
N GLU A 148 -19.23 -23.09 -16.57
CA GLU A 148 -19.86 -24.42 -16.49
C GLU A 148 -19.57 -25.12 -15.17
N THR A 149 -18.41 -24.87 -14.56
CA THR A 149 -18.04 -25.37 -13.24
C THR A 149 -18.93 -24.75 -12.16
N ASP A 150 -19.07 -23.42 -12.16
CA ASP A 150 -19.97 -22.73 -11.22
C ASP A 150 -21.39 -23.32 -11.29
N ARG A 151 -21.94 -23.48 -12.50
CA ARG A 151 -23.30 -24.01 -12.69
C ARG A 151 -23.46 -25.43 -12.17
N LYS A 152 -22.48 -26.30 -12.37
CA LYS A 152 -22.53 -27.69 -11.86
C LYS A 152 -22.53 -27.71 -10.35
N ASP A 153 -21.70 -26.89 -9.71
CA ASP A 153 -21.61 -26.81 -8.26
C ASP A 153 -22.87 -26.17 -7.66
N LEU A 154 -23.41 -25.12 -8.29
CA LEU A 154 -24.66 -24.48 -7.90
C LEU A 154 -25.86 -25.43 -7.97
N LEU A 155 -25.97 -26.22 -9.05
CA LEU A 155 -27.00 -27.26 -9.18
C LEU A 155 -26.85 -28.34 -8.11
N ARG A 156 -25.62 -28.76 -7.79
CA ARG A 156 -25.34 -29.73 -6.73
C ARG A 156 -25.69 -29.19 -5.33
N LEU A 157 -25.50 -27.89 -5.11
CA LEU A 157 -25.82 -27.20 -3.86
C LEU A 157 -27.31 -26.86 -3.72
N GLY A 158 -28.12 -27.12 -4.76
CA GLY A 158 -29.56 -26.82 -4.76
C GLY A 158 -29.89 -25.34 -4.91
N ALA A 159 -28.99 -24.55 -5.50
CA ALA A 159 -29.26 -23.15 -5.83
C ALA A 159 -30.30 -23.05 -6.95
N VAL A 160 -31.06 -21.95 -6.96
CA VAL A 160 -32.10 -21.67 -7.97
C VAL A 160 -31.70 -20.44 -8.76
N TYR A 161 -31.83 -20.50 -10.09
CA TYR A 161 -31.58 -19.36 -10.95
C TYR A 161 -32.78 -18.41 -10.95
N ASP A 162 -32.55 -17.13 -10.68
CA ASP A 162 -33.55 -16.06 -10.73
C ASP A 162 -33.43 -15.36 -12.10
N GLU A 163 -34.40 -15.58 -13.00
CA GLU A 163 -34.38 -15.03 -14.36
C GLU A 163 -34.56 -13.51 -14.40
N ASP A 164 -35.31 -12.94 -13.46
CA ASP A 164 -35.54 -11.49 -13.38
C ASP A 164 -34.27 -10.76 -12.96
N LYS A 165 -33.52 -11.35 -12.02
CA LYS A 165 -32.30 -10.75 -11.47
C LYS A 165 -31.00 -11.25 -12.12
N LYS A 166 -31.10 -12.27 -12.97
CA LYS A 166 -30.01 -12.89 -13.75
C LYS A 166 -28.85 -13.47 -12.91
N TYR A 167 -29.15 -13.98 -11.70
CA TYR A 167 -28.15 -14.62 -10.84
C TYR A 167 -28.71 -15.83 -10.09
N TRP A 168 -27.81 -16.68 -9.58
CA TRP A 168 -28.19 -17.84 -8.77
C TRP A 168 -28.39 -17.44 -7.31
N VAL A 169 -29.40 -18.03 -6.67
CA VAL A 169 -29.77 -17.78 -5.27
C VAL A 169 -29.70 -19.09 -4.50
N LEU A 170 -29.01 -19.06 -3.36
CA LEU A 170 -28.96 -20.17 -2.40
C LEU A 170 -29.44 -19.64 -1.05
N GLN A 171 -30.42 -20.31 -0.43
CA GLN A 171 -30.93 -19.94 0.90
C GLN A 171 -31.31 -18.44 1.04
N GLY A 172 -31.86 -17.85 -0.02
CA GLY A 172 -32.30 -16.45 -0.04
C GLY A 172 -31.20 -15.42 -0.28
N LYS A 173 -29.94 -15.82 -0.47
CA LYS A 173 -28.84 -14.91 -0.82
C LYS A 173 -28.30 -15.18 -2.23
N PRO A 174 -27.91 -14.12 -2.98
CA PRO A 174 -27.20 -14.27 -4.24
C PRO A 174 -25.87 -15.02 -4.07
N VAL A 175 -25.55 -15.92 -5.01
CA VAL A 175 -24.28 -16.65 -5.05
C VAL A 175 -23.35 -16.01 -6.06
N MET A 176 -22.15 -15.64 -5.63
CA MET A 176 -21.14 -15.05 -6.49
C MET A 176 -20.39 -16.14 -7.28
N PRO A 177 -20.10 -15.95 -8.59
CA PRO A 177 -19.25 -16.87 -9.34
C PRO A 177 -17.82 -16.88 -8.82
N ASP A 178 -17.13 -18.02 -8.90
CA ASP A 178 -15.77 -18.19 -8.37
C ASP A 178 -14.81 -17.09 -8.81
N GLN A 179 -14.82 -16.74 -10.10
CA GLN A 179 -13.93 -15.72 -10.65
C GLN A 179 -14.14 -14.36 -9.96
N PHE A 180 -15.39 -13.96 -9.73
CA PHE A 180 -15.71 -12.70 -9.06
C PHE A 180 -15.37 -12.77 -7.56
N THR A 181 -15.56 -13.93 -6.93
CA THR A 181 -15.15 -14.16 -5.55
C THR A 181 -13.63 -14.00 -5.39
N PHE A 182 -12.84 -14.56 -6.32
CA PHE A 182 -11.39 -14.39 -6.33
C PHE A 182 -10.97 -12.95 -6.56
N GLU A 183 -11.59 -12.24 -7.50
CA GLU A 183 -11.30 -10.82 -7.74
C GLU A 183 -11.62 -9.95 -6.52
N LEU A 184 -12.74 -10.22 -5.84
CA LEU A 184 -13.13 -9.55 -4.61
C LEU A 184 -12.15 -9.85 -3.47
N LEU A 185 -11.81 -11.11 -3.25
CA LEU A 185 -10.84 -11.52 -2.23
C LEU A 185 -9.47 -10.92 -2.49
N ASP A 186 -8.98 -10.97 -3.73
CA ASP A 186 -7.69 -10.40 -4.11
C ASP A 186 -7.68 -8.87 -3.91
N SER A 187 -8.80 -8.22 -4.21
CA SER A 187 -8.98 -6.78 -3.93
C SER A 187 -8.99 -6.50 -2.43
N LEU A 188 -9.77 -7.22 -1.62
CA LEU A 188 -9.80 -7.09 -0.16
C LEU A 188 -8.44 -7.38 0.49
N HIS A 189 -7.72 -8.38 0.00
CA HIS A 189 -6.37 -8.71 0.46
C HIS A 189 -5.40 -7.56 0.16
N ARG A 190 -5.47 -6.98 -1.04
CA ARG A 190 -4.69 -5.79 -1.41
C ARG A 190 -5.04 -4.58 -0.54
N LEU A 191 -6.32 -4.39 -0.23
CA LEU A 191 -6.81 -3.23 0.53
C LEU A 191 -6.47 -3.32 2.03
N THR A 192 -6.56 -4.51 2.61
CA THR A 192 -6.47 -4.69 4.07
C THR A 192 -5.14 -5.27 4.55
N HIS A 193 -4.34 -5.85 3.64
CA HIS A 193 -3.15 -6.64 3.94
C HIS A 193 -3.39 -7.74 5.01
N LEU A 194 -4.65 -8.15 5.16
CA LEU A 194 -5.00 -9.19 6.10
C LEU A 194 -4.59 -10.53 5.53
N SER A 195 -4.05 -11.40 6.39
CA SER A 195 -3.81 -12.78 5.99
C SER A 195 -5.14 -13.45 5.65
N TYR A 196 -5.09 -14.46 4.78
CA TYR A 196 -6.25 -15.28 4.39
C TYR A 196 -7.13 -15.68 5.59
N GLN A 197 -6.53 -16.12 6.70
CA GLN A 197 -7.28 -16.50 7.91
C GLN A 197 -8.04 -15.34 8.55
N LYS A 198 -7.48 -14.13 8.53
CA LYS A 198 -8.14 -12.93 9.06
C LYS A 198 -9.23 -12.41 8.13
N MET A 199 -9.03 -12.53 6.81
CA MET A 199 -10.06 -12.20 5.82
C MET A 199 -11.26 -13.13 5.94
N LYS A 200 -11.02 -14.44 6.04
CA LYS A 200 -12.08 -15.42 6.30
C LYS A 200 -12.87 -15.09 7.56
N ALA A 201 -12.17 -14.79 8.65
CA ALA A 201 -12.82 -14.40 9.91
C ALA A 201 -13.61 -13.08 9.83
N LEU A 202 -13.32 -12.19 8.88
CA LEU A 202 -14.11 -10.97 8.64
C LEU A 202 -15.37 -11.28 7.84
N LEU A 203 -15.24 -12.06 6.76
CA LEU A 203 -16.36 -12.48 5.91
C LEU A 203 -17.35 -13.38 6.65
N ASP A 204 -16.88 -14.14 7.64
CA ASP A 204 -17.72 -14.95 8.53
C ASP A 204 -18.39 -14.11 9.65
N ARG A 205 -17.88 -12.89 9.94
CA ARG A 205 -18.37 -12.03 11.03
C ARG A 205 -19.39 -10.99 10.58
N GLU A 206 -19.16 -10.38 9.42
CA GLU A 206 -20.18 -9.55 8.78
C GLU A 206 -21.11 -10.50 8.04
N GLU A 207 -22.43 -10.35 8.20
CA GLU A 207 -23.39 -11.11 7.39
C GLU A 207 -23.21 -10.71 5.93
N SER A 208 -22.31 -11.40 5.22
CA SER A 208 -22.12 -11.17 3.80
C SER A 208 -23.49 -11.26 3.11
N PRO A 209 -23.86 -10.26 2.30
CA PRO A 209 -25.10 -10.31 1.52
C PRO A 209 -25.02 -11.40 0.44
N TYR A 210 -23.83 -11.96 0.19
CA TYR A 210 -23.56 -13.00 -0.80
C TYR A 210 -23.11 -14.32 -0.17
N TYR A 211 -23.47 -15.43 -0.80
CA TYR A 211 -22.70 -16.67 -0.67
C TYR A 211 -21.48 -16.57 -1.59
N MET A 212 -20.30 -16.74 -0.99
CA MET A 212 -18.98 -16.71 -1.64
C MET A 212 -18.35 -18.10 -1.60
#